data_AF-A0A034V9F7-F1
#
_entry.id   AF-A0A034V9F7-F1
#
_cell.length_a   1.000
_cell.length_b   1.000
_cell.length_c   1.000
_cell.angle_alpha   90.00
_cell.angle_beta   90.00
_cell.angle_gamma   90.00
#
_symmetry.space_group_name_H-M   'P 1'
#
loop_
_entity.id
_entity.type
_entity.pdbx_description
1 polymer ?
#
loop_
_entity_poly.entity_id
_entity_poly.type
_entity_poly.pdbx_seq_one_letter_code
_entity_poly.pdbx_strand_id
1 'polypeptide(L)'
;MPTKLQKGVVTLYSDYTVCEEGKVLTPEQARILKLIAKPMAKFQLTMKCSWTKESGFELHVEDDINDDEDKTDSGQGDDVEDEEMDQDESDNEEDDDEE
;
A
#
# COMPACT_ATOMS: atom_id res chain seq x y z
N MET A 1 -21.61 7.95 3.55
CA MET A 1 -21.81 9.42 3.46
C MET A 1 -23.20 9.72 2.88
N PRO A 2 -24.04 10.54 3.55
CA PRO A 2 -25.39 10.89 3.12
C PRO A 2 -25.35 11.98 2.03
N THR A 3 -25.08 11.57 0.79
CA THR A 3 -24.96 12.47 -0.37
C THR A 3 -26.19 12.41 -1.28
N LYS A 4 -26.56 13.54 -1.88
CA LYS A 4 -27.56 13.67 -2.94
C LYS A 4 -27.03 14.56 -4.06
N LEU A 5 -27.57 14.39 -5.26
CA LEU A 5 -27.29 15.27 -6.39
C LEU A 5 -28.33 16.40 -6.40
N GLN A 6 -27.90 17.65 -6.19
CA GLN A 6 -28.77 18.82 -6.31
C GLN A 6 -28.26 19.72 -7.44
N LYS A 7 -29.07 19.86 -8.50
CA LYS A 7 -28.73 20.70 -9.67
C LYS A 7 -27.34 20.38 -10.27
N GLY A 8 -26.98 19.10 -10.30
CA GLY A 8 -25.68 18.64 -10.81
C GLY A 8 -24.51 18.75 -9.82
N VAL A 9 -24.74 19.24 -8.60
CA VAL A 9 -23.71 19.34 -7.55
C VAL A 9 -23.92 18.25 -6.50
N VAL A 10 -22.85 17.56 -6.11
CA VAL A 10 -22.89 16.59 -5.01
C VAL A 10 -23.00 17.36 -3.70
N THR A 11 -24.06 17.11 -2.93
CA THR A 11 -24.35 17.81 -1.68
C THR A 11 -24.62 16.81 -0.56
N LEU A 12 -24.03 17.04 0.61
CA LEU A 12 -24.38 16.30 1.84
C LEU A 12 -25.71 16.83 2.39
N TYR A 13 -26.66 15.94 2.73
CA TYR A 13 -27.95 16.34 3.31
C TYR A 13 -28.00 16.23 4.84
N SER A 14 -26.98 15.65 5.45
CA SER A 14 -26.75 15.66 6.89
C SER A 14 -25.25 15.58 7.17
N ASP A 15 -24.84 16.00 8.36
CA ASP A 15 -23.45 15.89 8.79
C ASP A 15 -23.02 14.42 8.88
N TYR A 16 -21.75 14.17 8.56
CA TYR A 16 -21.18 12.83 8.58
C TYR A 16 -19.74 12.87 9.05
N THR A 17 -19.48 12.22 10.18
CA THR A 17 -18.12 12.05 10.73
C THR A 17 -17.42 10.91 9.99
N VAL A 18 -16.32 11.22 9.32
CA VAL A 18 -15.54 10.23 8.57
C VAL A 18 -14.67 9.39 9.51
N CYS A 19 -13.94 10.03 10.44
CA CYS A 19 -13.06 9.35 11.39
C CYS A 19 -12.95 10.16 12.69
N GLU A 20 -12.48 9.51 13.75
CA GLU A 20 -12.25 10.10 15.07
C GLU A 20 -10.78 9.95 15.47
N GLU A 21 -10.32 10.80 16.37
CA GLU A 21 -8.96 10.74 16.90
C GLU A 21 -8.71 9.43 17.66
N GLY A 22 -7.52 8.84 17.48
CA GLY A 22 -7.12 7.60 18.15
C GLY A 22 -7.72 6.32 17.57
N LYS A 23 -8.59 6.38 16.57
CA LYS A 23 -9.12 5.18 15.89
C LYS A 23 -8.33 4.86 14.61
N VAL A 24 -8.06 3.57 14.40
CA VAL A 24 -7.47 3.07 13.16
C VAL A 24 -8.42 3.35 12.00
N LEU A 25 -7.89 3.94 10.93
CA LEU A 25 -8.67 4.28 9.73
C LEU A 25 -8.99 3.02 8.93
N THR A 26 -10.26 2.81 8.59
CA THR A 26 -10.63 1.77 7.62
C THR A 26 -10.26 2.21 6.20
N PRO A 27 -10.08 1.27 5.26
CA PRO A 27 -9.77 1.59 3.86
C PRO A 27 -10.82 2.52 3.21
N GLU A 28 -12.09 2.38 3.59
CA GLU A 28 -13.17 3.26 3.12
C GLU A 28 -13.01 4.70 3.63
N GLN A 29 -12.71 4.87 4.92
CA GLN A 29 -12.45 6.18 5.52
C GLN A 29 -11.23 6.84 4.89
N ALA A 30 -10.14 6.09 4.70
CA ALA A 30 -8.91 6.57 4.06
C ALA A 30 -9.16 7.01 2.60
N ARG A 31 -9.96 6.24 1.84
CA ARG A 31 -10.35 6.60 0.47
C ARG A 31 -11.13 7.91 0.44
N ILE A 32 -12.08 8.10 1.36
CA ILE A 32 -12.82 9.35 1.50
C ILE A 32 -11.87 10.52 1.80
N LEU A 33 -10.97 10.37 2.77
CA LEU A 33 -9.99 11.40 3.16
C LEU A 33 -9.09 11.81 1.98
N LYS A 34 -8.70 10.83 1.16
CA LYS A 34 -7.94 11.06 -0.08
C LYS A 34 -8.75 11.87 -1.11
N LEU A 35 -10.03 11.55 -1.30
CA LEU A 35 -10.90 12.26 -2.24
C LEU A 35 -11.15 13.72 -1.84
N ILE A 36 -11.23 14.01 -0.54
CA ILE A 36 -11.38 15.38 -0.02
C ILE A 36 -10.03 16.09 0.20
N ALA A 37 -8.92 15.49 -0.24
CA ALA A 37 -7.56 16.01 -0.10
C ALA A 37 -7.17 16.43 1.33
N LYS A 38 -7.63 15.67 2.34
CA LYS A 38 -7.30 15.91 3.76
C LYS A 38 -6.24 14.91 4.23
N PRO A 39 -4.94 15.28 4.28
CA PRO A 39 -3.89 14.38 4.76
C PRO A 39 -4.02 14.18 6.27
N MET A 40 -4.10 12.92 6.70
CA MET A 40 -4.17 12.54 8.12
C MET A 40 -2.82 12.07 8.69
N ALA A 41 -1.91 11.59 7.83
CA ALA A 41 -0.60 11.11 8.23
C ALA A 41 0.47 12.18 7.96
N LYS A 42 1.36 12.38 8.93
CA LYS A 42 2.58 13.17 8.76
C LYS A 42 3.74 12.19 8.57
N PHE A 43 4.39 12.26 7.42
CA PHE A 43 5.61 11.51 7.19
C PHE A 43 6.76 12.20 7.95
N GLN A 44 7.48 11.45 8.77
CA GLN A 44 8.66 11.92 9.49
C GLN A 44 9.76 10.86 9.44
N LEU A 45 11.00 11.30 9.29
CA LEU A 45 12.17 10.42 9.34
C LEU A 45 12.76 10.46 10.74
N THR A 46 12.87 9.29 11.37
CA THR A 46 13.60 9.12 12.63
C THR A 46 14.87 8.35 12.34
N MET A 47 16.03 9.01 12.47
CA MET A 47 17.33 8.35 12.34
C MET A 47 17.54 7.45 13.56
N LYS A 48 17.47 6.12 13.39
CA LYS A 48 17.71 5.17 14.49
C LYS A 48 19.20 5.07 14.83
N CYS A 49 20.05 4.95 13.82
CA CYS A 49 21.50 4.87 13.98
C CYS A 49 22.25 5.52 12.81
N SER A 50 23.54 5.76 13.00
CA SER A 50 24.46 6.12 11.93
C SER A 50 25.81 5.45 12.14
N TRP A 51 26.49 5.11 11.05
CA TRP A 51 27.89 4.73 11.09
C TRP A 51 28.74 5.79 10.41
N THR A 52 29.82 6.22 11.06
CA THR A 52 30.82 7.09 10.45
C THR A 52 32.21 6.46 10.55
N LYS A 53 33.11 6.81 9.62
CA LYS A 53 34.49 6.30 9.63
C LYS A 53 35.30 6.76 10.85
N GLU A 54 34.95 7.91 11.42
CA GLU A 54 35.68 8.54 12.52
C GLU A 54 35.17 8.08 13.88
N SER A 55 33.86 8.00 14.06
CA SER A 55 33.22 7.68 15.34
C SER A 55 32.66 6.26 15.43
N GLY A 56 32.64 5.51 14.33
CA GLY A 56 32.10 4.15 14.29
C GLY A 56 30.57 4.13 14.30
N PHE A 57 29.98 3.12 14.92
CA PHE A 57 28.53 2.96 15.01
C PHE A 57 27.96 3.78 16.18
N GLU A 58 26.94 4.59 15.90
CA GLU A 58 26.23 5.42 16.86
C GLU A 58 24.72 5.16 16.79
N LEU A 59 24.10 4.97 17.95
CA LEU A 59 22.66 4.79 18.11
C LEU A 59 22.05 6.11 18.60
N HIS A 60 21.02 6.60 17.91
CA HIS A 60 20.35 7.88 18.18
C HIS A 60 19.01 7.71 18.88
N VAL A 61 18.42 6.51 18.82
CA VAL A 61 17.15 6.14 19.46
C VAL A 61 17.32 4.75 20.08
N GLU A 62 16.86 4.55 21.32
CA GLU A 62 16.92 3.23 21.95
C GLU A 62 16.15 2.20 21.11
N ASP A 63 16.74 1.03 20.89
CA ASP A 63 16.06 -0.07 20.21
C ASP A 63 15.04 -0.69 21.18
N ASP A 64 13.79 -0.22 21.12
CA ASP A 64 12.67 -0.88 21.79
C ASP A 64 12.34 -2.20 21.07
N ILE A 65 12.96 -3.29 21.54
CA ILE A 65 12.78 -4.67 21.04
C ILE A 65 11.31 -5.17 21.14
N ASN A 66 10.42 -4.39 21.76
CA ASN A 66 9.02 -4.77 22.01
C ASN A 66 8.00 -4.16 21.02
N ASP A 67 8.42 -3.39 20.01
CA ASP A 67 7.52 -2.98 18.93
C ASP A 67 7.29 -4.17 17.97
N ASP A 68 6.24 -4.96 18.25
CA ASP A 68 5.79 -6.09 17.42
C ASP A 68 5.44 -5.71 15.96
N GLU A 69 5.43 -4.41 15.61
CA GLU A 69 5.15 -3.91 14.25
C GLU A 69 6.36 -3.94 13.29
N ASP A 70 7.60 -4.04 13.79
CA ASP A 70 8.82 -3.95 12.98
C ASP A 70 9.39 -5.33 12.54
N LYS A 71 8.55 -6.38 12.46
CA LYS A 71 8.91 -7.65 11.78
C LYS A 71 8.75 -7.50 10.27
N THR A 72 9.45 -6.54 9.68
CA THR A 72 9.59 -6.48 8.22
C THR A 72 10.58 -7.57 7.80
N ASP A 73 10.03 -8.54 7.07
CA ASP A 73 10.68 -9.53 6.23
C ASP A 73 12.06 -9.06 5.73
N SER A 74 13.11 -9.58 6.37
CA SER A 74 14.49 -9.42 5.92
C SER A 74 14.64 -10.21 4.62
N GLY A 75 14.24 -9.59 3.50
CA GLY A 75 14.25 -10.20 2.17
C GLY A 75 15.57 -10.93 1.89
N GLN A 76 15.54 -12.23 2.08
CA GLN A 76 16.52 -13.16 1.56
C GLN A 76 16.14 -13.33 0.10
N GLY A 77 16.88 -12.64 -0.78
CA GLY A 77 16.82 -12.88 -2.21
C GLY A 77 17.32 -14.29 -2.48
N ASP A 78 16.41 -15.24 -2.58
CA ASP A 78 16.67 -16.51 -3.25
C ASP A 78 16.53 -16.25 -4.75
N ASP A 79 17.68 -16.27 -5.44
CA ASP A 79 17.78 -16.32 -6.89
C ASP A 79 16.96 -17.51 -7.43
N VAL A 80 15.78 -17.24 -7.99
CA VAL A 80 15.09 -18.20 -8.86
C VAL A 80 15.65 -18.02 -10.27
N GLU A 81 16.51 -18.96 -10.63
CA GLU A 81 16.99 -19.20 -11.99
C GLU A 81 15.77 -19.41 -12.92
N ASP A 82 15.63 -18.52 -13.91
CA ASP A 82 14.62 -18.57 -14.95
C ASP A 82 15.01 -19.67 -15.95
N GLU A 83 14.58 -20.91 -15.69
CA GLU A 83 14.73 -22.04 -16.62
C GLU A 83 13.44 -22.28 -17.42
N GLU A 84 13.57 -22.05 -18.74
CA GLU A 84 12.94 -22.77 -19.85
C GLU A 84 11.41 -22.60 -20.07
N MET A 85 11.02 -21.64 -20.92
CA MET A 85 9.73 -21.71 -21.65
C MET A 85 9.84 -22.72 -22.80
N ASP A 86 9.36 -23.94 -22.59
CA ASP A 86 9.13 -24.93 -23.64
C ASP A 86 8.11 -24.40 -24.67
N GLN A 87 8.53 -24.37 -25.94
CA GLN A 87 7.66 -24.20 -27.10
C GLN A 87 7.02 -25.56 -27.41
N ASP A 88 5.69 -25.60 -27.53
CA ASP A 88 5.06 -26.60 -28.40
C ASP A 88 3.95 -25.94 -29.22
N GLU A 89 4.14 -25.98 -30.54
CA GLU A 89 3.17 -25.61 -31.56
C GLU A 89 2.49 -26.88 -32.06
N SER A 90 1.16 -26.96 -31.99
CA SER A 90 0.29 -27.50 -33.04
C SER A 90 -1.12 -27.74 -32.50
N ASP A 91 -2.12 -27.10 -33.10
CA ASP A 91 -3.13 -27.86 -33.84
C ASP A 91 -3.90 -26.93 -34.77
N ASN A 92 -3.51 -27.03 -36.04
CA ASN A 92 -4.29 -26.65 -37.20
C ASN A 92 -5.19 -27.86 -37.51
N GLU A 93 -6.48 -27.76 -37.26
CA GLU A 93 -7.47 -28.59 -37.96
C GLU A 93 -8.34 -27.68 -38.83
N GLU A 94 -8.17 -27.91 -40.13
CA GLU A 94 -8.86 -27.34 -41.27
C GLU A 94 -10.33 -27.80 -41.30
N ASP A 95 -11.17 -26.91 -41.86
CA ASP A 95 -12.35 -27.19 -42.69
C ASP A 95 -13.36 -28.27 -42.24
N ASP A 96 -14.58 -27.81 -41.94
CA ASP A 96 -15.79 -28.58 -42.25
C ASP A 96 -16.75 -27.69 -43.06
N ASP A 97 -17.00 -28.15 -44.28
CA ASP A 97 -17.72 -27.55 -45.41
C ASP A 97 -19.24 -27.87 -45.35
N GLU A 98 -20.05 -26.99 -45.97
CA GLU A 98 -21.40 -27.17 -46.57
C GLU A 98 -22.61 -27.54 -45.65
N GLU A 99 -23.85 -27.03 -45.80
CA GLU A 99 -24.62 -26.47 -46.93
C GLU A 99 -25.30 -25.11 -46.63
#